data_AF-A0A817MIQ4-F1
#
_entry.id   AF-A0A817MIQ4-F1
#
_cell.length_a   1.000
_cell.length_b   1.000
_cell.length_c   1.000
_cell.angle_alpha   90.00
_cell.angle_beta   90.00
_cell.angle_gamma   90.00
#
_symmetry.space_group_name_H-M   'P 1'
#
loop_
_entity.id
_entity.type
_entity.pdbx_description
1 polymer ?
#
loop_
_entity_poly.entity_id
_entity_poly.type
_entity_poly.pdbx_seq_one_letter_code
_entity_poly.pdbx_strand_id
1 'polypeptide(L)'
;SGSSSGLCGSYVGAAVSSIKGNNNVMYSVVKIRQEHLTNPGIYSSAPTAADNTMTTSTACAFDKMASAAKQAGARVTVTSGFRTVARQEYFWNCYQTKACNNGNLAARPGTSNHGRGVALDLNTNCGSQTGAKPNCGGSSVYQWLKNNGHKYGFKRTVQSEPWHWEYVGASATPSSFT
;
A
#
# COMPACT_ATOMS: atom_id res chain seq x y z
N SER A 1 17.51 6.32 29.22
CA SER A 1 16.27 5.53 29.11
C SER A 1 15.23 6.42 28.43
N GLY A 2 15.08 6.38 27.12
CA GLY A 2 14.29 5.36 26.41
C GLY A 2 13.01 6.02 25.88
N SER A 3 13.13 6.86 24.85
CA SER A 3 11.99 7.48 24.17
C SER A 3 11.86 6.85 22.78
N SER A 4 11.04 5.81 22.68
CA SER A 4 10.64 5.21 21.40
C SER A 4 9.11 5.03 21.34
N SER A 5 8.40 6.02 21.88
CA SER A 5 6.95 6.16 21.78
C SER A 5 6.58 6.91 20.50
N GLY A 6 5.66 6.35 19.70
CA GLY A 6 4.76 7.14 18.85
C GLY A 6 5.24 7.64 17.49
N LEU A 7 6.53 7.62 17.15
CA LEU A 7 7.00 8.23 15.91
C LEU A 7 6.73 7.36 14.68
N CYS A 8 6.32 7.97 13.56
CA CYS A 8 6.16 7.35 12.24
C CYS A 8 7.49 7.00 11.56
N GLY A 9 8.50 6.73 12.39
CA GLY A 9 9.89 6.46 12.02
C GLY A 9 10.36 7.39 10.92
N SER A 10 10.63 6.83 9.75
CA SER A 10 11.18 7.58 8.63
C SER A 10 10.23 8.66 8.08
N TYR A 11 8.93 8.65 8.40
CA TYR A 11 7.98 9.68 7.95
C TYR A 11 7.83 10.88 8.90
N VAL A 12 8.58 10.95 10.00
CA VAL A 12 8.60 12.14 10.86
C VAL A 12 9.03 13.37 10.04
N GLY A 13 8.20 14.42 10.07
CA GLY A 13 8.45 15.66 9.31
C GLY A 13 8.25 15.55 7.80
N ALA A 14 7.69 14.45 7.29
CA ALA A 14 7.37 14.33 5.87
C ALA A 14 6.38 15.41 5.43
N ALA A 15 6.63 16.02 4.27
CA ALA A 15 5.71 16.98 3.68
C ALA A 15 4.36 16.30 3.38
N VAL A 16 3.28 16.90 3.90
CA VAL A 16 1.91 16.44 3.72
C VAL A 16 1.27 17.24 2.60
N SER A 17 0.56 16.57 1.70
CA SER A 17 -0.27 17.18 0.68
C SER A 17 -1.70 16.65 0.75
N SER A 18 -2.63 17.32 0.08
CA SER A 18 -4.02 16.87 -0.01
C SER A 18 -4.34 16.41 -1.43
N ILE A 19 -4.86 15.19 -1.58
CA ILE A 19 -5.26 14.62 -2.87
C ILE A 19 -6.74 14.22 -2.82
N LYS A 20 -7.46 14.52 -3.90
CA LYS A 20 -8.86 14.13 -4.09
C LYS A 20 -8.94 12.65 -4.49
N GLY A 21 -9.63 11.86 -3.69
CA GLY A 21 -9.79 10.41 -3.86
C GLY A 21 -11.20 10.01 -4.26
N ASN A 22 -11.68 8.90 -3.70
CA ASN A 22 -13.03 8.40 -3.91
C ASN A 22 -14.08 9.45 -3.55
N ASN A 23 -15.15 9.53 -4.36
CA ASN A 23 -16.30 10.40 -4.13
C ASN A 23 -15.92 11.87 -3.84
N ASN A 24 -14.83 12.35 -4.45
CA ASN A 24 -14.28 13.69 -4.25
C ASN A 24 -13.81 14.02 -2.82
N VAL A 25 -13.64 13.01 -1.95
CA VAL A 25 -13.11 13.18 -0.60
C VAL A 25 -11.62 13.54 -0.65
N MET A 26 -11.22 14.57 0.10
CA MET A 26 -9.82 14.97 0.23
C MET A 26 -9.12 14.13 1.29
N TYR A 27 -7.95 13.59 0.95
CA TYR A 27 -7.11 12.81 1.86
C TYR A 27 -5.76 13.50 2.07
N SER A 28 -5.32 13.56 3.33
CA SER A 28 -3.96 13.96 3.69
C SER A 28 -3.00 12.81 3.41
N VAL A 29 -2.07 13.03 2.48
CA VAL A 29 -1.13 12.02 2.01
C VAL A 29 0.31 12.49 2.14
N VAL A 30 1.22 11.52 2.18
CA VAL A 30 2.67 11.71 2.09
C VAL A 30 3.20 10.91 0.90
N LYS A 31 4.30 11.39 0.34
CA LYS A 31 5.02 10.67 -0.70
C LYS A 31 5.68 9.42 -0.12
N ILE A 32 5.60 8.29 -0.82
CA ILE A 32 6.29 7.07 -0.38
C ILE A 32 7.78 7.32 -0.48
N ARG A 33 8.53 7.00 0.59
CA ARG A 33 9.98 7.20 0.62
C ARG A 33 10.70 6.34 -0.41
N GLN A 34 11.80 6.84 -0.96
CA GLN A 34 12.52 6.20 -2.06
C GLN A 34 12.95 4.77 -1.75
N GLU A 35 13.41 4.52 -0.52
CA GLU A 35 13.83 3.21 -0.03
C GLU A 35 12.68 2.21 0.16
N HIS A 36 11.44 2.71 0.26
CA HIS A 36 10.22 1.93 0.38
C HIS A 36 9.63 1.56 -0.98
N LEU A 37 10.14 2.10 -2.08
CA LEU A 37 9.64 1.81 -3.42
C LEU A 37 10.33 0.59 -4.03
N THR A 38 9.54 -0.25 -4.70
CA THR A 38 10.08 -1.35 -5.53
C THR A 38 10.91 -0.79 -6.69
N ASN A 39 10.48 0.35 -7.25
CA ASN A 39 11.23 1.11 -8.26
C ASN A 39 11.56 2.51 -7.71
N PRO A 40 12.78 2.75 -7.18
CA PRO A 40 13.19 4.06 -6.68
C PRO A 40 13.10 5.20 -7.69
N GLY A 41 13.15 4.91 -9.00
CA GLY A 41 13.07 5.92 -10.06
C GLY A 41 11.76 6.70 -10.07
N ILE A 42 10.66 6.12 -9.59
CA ILE A 42 9.37 6.82 -9.50
C ILE A 42 9.32 7.84 -8.35
N TYR A 43 10.32 7.84 -7.47
CA TYR A 43 10.45 8.84 -6.43
C TYR A 43 10.65 10.22 -7.05
N SER A 44 11.65 10.41 -7.88
CA SER A 44 11.95 11.73 -8.47
C SER A 44 10.98 12.09 -9.60
N SER A 45 10.31 11.13 -10.21
CA SER A 45 9.23 11.34 -11.20
C SER A 45 7.91 11.81 -10.58
N ALA A 46 8.00 12.59 -9.49
CA ALA A 46 6.85 13.00 -8.70
C ALA A 46 6.06 14.14 -9.36
N PRO A 47 4.73 14.01 -9.50
CA PRO A 47 3.95 12.77 -9.49
C PRO A 47 3.37 12.51 -10.88
N THR A 48 3.20 11.26 -11.29
CA THR A 48 2.07 10.93 -12.16
C THR A 48 1.14 9.98 -11.43
N ALA A 49 -0.14 10.40 -11.42
CA ALA A 49 -1.34 9.73 -10.91
C ALA A 49 -1.36 9.24 -9.44
N ALA A 50 -0.78 9.96 -8.47
CA ALA A 50 -0.94 9.66 -7.03
C ALA A 50 -0.45 8.28 -6.53
N ASP A 51 -0.08 7.34 -7.43
CA ASP A 51 0.37 5.97 -7.14
C ASP A 51 1.59 5.93 -6.21
N ASN A 52 2.35 7.03 -6.12
CA ASN A 52 3.51 7.20 -5.23
C ASN A 52 3.17 8.00 -3.96
N THR A 53 1.94 7.87 -3.45
CA THR A 53 1.53 8.48 -2.17
C THR A 53 0.68 7.50 -1.37
N MET A 54 0.54 7.75 -0.07
CA MET A 54 -0.40 7.03 0.80
C MET A 54 -0.83 7.96 1.95
N THR A 55 -1.90 7.65 2.68
CA THR A 55 -2.27 8.47 3.84
C THR A 55 -1.17 8.46 4.90
N THR A 56 -1.07 9.53 5.68
CA THR A 56 -0.09 9.65 6.78
C THR A 56 -0.15 8.48 7.75
N SER A 57 -1.37 8.02 8.10
CA SER A 57 -1.58 6.86 8.98
C SER A 57 -1.05 5.56 8.36
N THR A 58 -1.30 5.35 7.07
CA THR A 58 -0.82 4.17 6.33
C THR A 58 0.70 4.18 6.23
N ALA A 59 1.32 5.34 5.99
CA ALA A 59 2.78 5.48 5.97
C ALA A 59 3.42 5.13 7.31
N CYS A 60 2.82 5.63 8.40
CA CYS A 60 3.27 5.35 9.76
C CYS A 60 3.23 3.85 10.10
N ALA A 61 2.15 3.17 9.71
CA ALA A 61 1.99 1.75 9.91
C ALA A 61 2.93 0.94 8.99
N PHE A 62 3.05 1.35 7.74
CA PHE A 62 3.91 0.69 6.76
C PHE A 62 5.38 0.74 7.17
N ASP A 63 5.88 1.87 7.66
CA ASP A 63 7.26 2.02 8.13
C ASP A 63 7.60 0.99 9.23
N LYS A 64 6.71 0.83 10.21
CA LYS A 64 6.84 -0.18 11.28
C LYS A 64 6.83 -1.60 10.71
N MET A 65 5.90 -1.89 9.81
CA MET A 65 5.79 -3.20 9.17
C MET A 65 7.03 -3.53 8.34
N ALA A 66 7.50 -2.60 7.50
CA ALA A 66 8.65 -2.79 6.62
C ALA A 66 9.95 -2.93 7.42
N SER A 67 10.13 -2.16 8.49
CA SER A 67 11.27 -2.28 9.40
C SER A 67 11.32 -3.66 10.07
N ALA A 68 10.19 -4.14 10.61
CA ALA A 68 10.12 -5.45 11.22
C ALA A 68 10.33 -6.60 10.22
N ALA A 69 9.77 -6.46 9.01
CA ALA A 69 9.99 -7.43 7.94
C ALA A 69 11.48 -7.51 7.59
N LYS A 70 12.14 -6.37 7.44
CA LYS A 70 13.56 -6.29 7.12
C LYS A 70 14.43 -6.97 8.18
N GLN A 71 14.12 -6.79 9.47
CA GLN A 71 14.81 -7.46 10.58
C GLN A 71 14.65 -8.99 10.53
N ALA A 72 13.53 -9.47 9.99
CA ALA A 72 13.25 -10.90 9.78
C ALA A 72 13.76 -11.43 8.42
N GLY A 73 14.58 -10.66 7.68
CA GLY A 73 15.12 -11.07 6.39
C GLY A 73 14.15 -10.94 5.20
N ALA A 74 12.98 -10.31 5.38
CA ALA A 74 12.00 -10.08 4.33
C ALA A 74 11.95 -8.58 3.95
N ARG A 75 12.37 -8.22 2.73
CA ARG A 75 12.30 -6.82 2.28
C ARG A 75 10.96 -6.51 1.61
N VAL A 76 10.06 -5.85 2.34
CA VAL A 76 8.77 -5.37 1.82
C VAL A 76 8.94 -3.97 1.20
N THR A 77 8.51 -3.81 -0.04
CA THR A 77 8.47 -2.54 -0.78
C THR A 77 7.12 -2.34 -1.45
N VAL A 78 6.79 -1.09 -1.73
CA VAL A 78 5.53 -0.65 -2.36
C VAL A 78 5.74 -0.48 -3.86
N THR A 79 4.81 -1.06 -4.61
CA THR A 79 4.69 -0.91 -6.06
C THR A 79 3.64 0.14 -6.43
N SER A 80 2.53 0.19 -5.70
CA SER A 80 1.45 1.18 -5.92
C SER A 80 0.75 1.53 -4.59
N GLY A 81 0.50 2.82 -4.38
CA GLY A 81 -0.24 3.37 -3.25
C GLY A 81 -1.56 4.00 -3.69
N PHE A 82 -1.78 5.28 -3.40
CA PHE A 82 -3.03 5.99 -3.68
C PHE A 82 -3.37 5.99 -5.18
N ARG A 83 -4.65 5.83 -5.55
CA ARG A 83 -5.11 5.99 -6.94
C ARG A 83 -6.25 7.00 -7.01
N THR A 84 -6.12 8.00 -7.88
CA THR A 84 -7.26 8.89 -8.18
C THR A 84 -8.38 8.14 -8.89
N VAL A 85 -9.58 8.72 -8.95
CA VAL A 85 -10.71 8.13 -9.70
C VAL A 85 -10.34 7.91 -11.18
N ALA A 86 -9.75 8.92 -11.84
CA ALA A 86 -9.29 8.80 -13.22
C ALA A 86 -8.25 7.67 -13.41
N ARG A 87 -7.36 7.48 -12.45
CA ARG A 87 -6.40 6.36 -12.47
C ARG A 87 -7.11 5.01 -12.31
N GLN A 88 -8.13 4.95 -11.47
CA GLN A 88 -8.94 3.76 -11.28
C GLN A 88 -9.79 3.43 -12.53
N GLU A 89 -10.24 4.43 -13.30
CA GLU A 89 -10.92 4.24 -14.59
C GLU A 89 -10.05 3.49 -15.60
N TYR A 90 -8.76 3.83 -15.68
CA TYR A 90 -7.81 3.09 -16.52
C TYR A 90 -7.77 1.60 -16.16
N PHE A 91 -7.60 1.28 -14.87
CA PHE A 91 -7.55 -0.11 -14.41
C PHE A 91 -8.90 -0.83 -14.58
N TRP A 92 -10.01 -0.14 -14.34
CA TRP A 92 -11.35 -0.67 -14.60
C TRP A 92 -11.55 -1.01 -16.08
N ASN A 93 -11.10 -0.14 -16.99
CA ASN A 93 -11.15 -0.41 -18.42
C ASN A 93 -10.26 -1.61 -18.81
N CYS A 94 -9.04 -1.71 -18.26
CA CYS A 94 -8.18 -2.87 -18.45
C CYS A 94 -8.84 -4.17 -17.97
N TYR A 95 -9.53 -4.14 -16.83
CA TYR A 95 -10.26 -5.28 -16.29
C TYR A 95 -11.42 -5.72 -17.21
N GLN A 96 -12.20 -4.77 -17.72
CA GLN A 96 -13.35 -5.06 -18.58
C GLN A 96 -12.94 -5.59 -19.96
N THR A 97 -11.91 -4.98 -20.56
CA THR A 97 -11.48 -5.29 -21.93
C THR A 97 -10.45 -6.42 -22.01
N LYS A 98 -9.76 -6.71 -20.89
CA LYS A 98 -8.59 -7.60 -20.84
C LYS A 98 -7.42 -7.15 -21.73
N ALA A 99 -7.42 -5.91 -22.21
CA ALA A 99 -6.43 -5.41 -23.17
C ALA A 99 -5.14 -4.87 -22.53
N CYS A 100 -5.14 -4.63 -21.22
CA CYS A 100 -3.99 -4.08 -20.49
C CYS A 100 -3.98 -4.58 -19.04
N ASN A 101 -2.90 -4.30 -18.30
CA ASN A 101 -2.73 -4.68 -16.89
C ASN A 101 -3.06 -6.17 -16.61
N ASN A 102 -2.76 -7.04 -17.57
CA ASN A 102 -3.06 -8.48 -17.57
C ASN A 102 -4.55 -8.82 -17.33
N GLY A 103 -5.45 -7.85 -17.52
CA GLY A 103 -6.87 -8.03 -17.24
C GLY A 103 -7.19 -8.30 -15.76
N ASN A 104 -6.29 -7.90 -14.85
CA ASN A 104 -6.45 -8.05 -13.40
C ASN A 104 -7.76 -7.42 -12.92
N LEU A 105 -8.31 -7.97 -11.82
CA LEU A 105 -9.51 -7.44 -11.20
C LEU A 105 -9.29 -5.98 -10.80
N ALA A 106 -10.30 -5.15 -11.01
CA ALA A 106 -10.28 -3.76 -10.59
C ALA A 106 -11.63 -3.43 -9.96
N ALA A 107 -11.61 -2.69 -8.85
CA ALA A 107 -12.84 -2.13 -8.30
C ALA A 107 -13.41 -1.08 -9.26
N ARG A 108 -14.75 -0.89 -9.22
CA ARG A 108 -15.41 0.21 -9.93
C ARG A 108 -14.78 1.55 -9.53
N PRO A 109 -14.62 2.50 -10.46
CA PRO A 109 -14.11 3.83 -10.12
C PRO A 109 -14.89 4.45 -8.95
N GLY A 110 -14.17 5.03 -7.99
CA GLY A 110 -14.76 5.60 -6.77
C GLY A 110 -14.97 4.61 -5.62
N THR A 111 -14.74 3.30 -5.80
CA THR A 111 -14.91 2.30 -4.71
C THR A 111 -13.61 1.60 -4.29
N SER A 112 -12.51 1.83 -5.01
CA SER A 112 -11.19 1.23 -4.72
C SER A 112 -10.61 1.75 -3.40
N ASN A 113 -10.09 0.87 -2.54
CA ASN A 113 -9.40 1.31 -1.31
C ASN A 113 -8.07 2.04 -1.59
N HIS A 114 -7.50 1.91 -2.80
CA HIS A 114 -6.40 2.79 -3.23
C HIS A 114 -6.83 4.25 -3.29
N GLY A 115 -8.08 4.54 -3.68
CA GLY A 115 -8.62 5.91 -3.68
C GLY A 115 -8.93 6.48 -2.31
N ARG A 116 -8.67 5.73 -1.24
CA ARG A 116 -8.66 6.18 0.16
C ARG A 116 -7.25 6.31 0.72
N GLY A 117 -6.22 5.94 -0.06
CA GLY A 117 -4.81 5.94 0.34
C GLY A 117 -4.45 4.95 1.45
N VAL A 118 -5.29 3.93 1.67
CA VAL A 118 -5.08 2.88 2.69
C VAL A 118 -4.67 1.54 2.08
N ALA A 119 -4.88 1.35 0.78
CA ALA A 119 -4.41 0.16 0.07
C ALA A 119 -3.03 0.37 -0.54
N LEU A 120 -2.19 -0.66 -0.42
CA LEU A 120 -0.86 -0.74 -1.00
C LEU A 120 -0.73 -2.04 -1.80
N ASP A 121 -0.17 -1.95 -2.99
CA ASP A 121 0.35 -3.12 -3.70
C ASP A 121 1.81 -3.31 -3.32
N LEU A 122 2.15 -4.48 -2.79
CA LEU A 122 3.46 -4.81 -2.26
C LEU A 122 4.22 -5.81 -3.16
N ASN A 123 5.55 -5.82 -3.06
CA ASN A 123 6.44 -6.74 -3.78
C ASN A 123 6.36 -8.18 -3.25
N THR A 124 5.17 -8.78 -3.22
CA THR A 124 5.00 -10.13 -2.66
C THR A 124 5.72 -11.21 -3.44
N ASN A 125 6.32 -10.91 -4.60
CA ASN A 125 7.17 -11.82 -5.37
C ASN A 125 6.53 -13.20 -5.57
N CYS A 126 5.21 -13.22 -5.73
CA CYS A 126 4.48 -14.42 -6.10
C CYS A 126 4.68 -14.63 -7.60
N GLY A 127 4.72 -15.88 -8.03
CA GLY A 127 4.86 -16.22 -9.45
C GLY A 127 3.64 -15.79 -10.26
N SER A 128 3.54 -16.29 -11.49
CA SER A 128 2.33 -16.09 -12.30
C SER A 128 1.10 -16.65 -11.56
N GLN A 129 0.01 -15.88 -11.55
CA GLN A 129 -1.26 -16.27 -10.94
C GLN A 129 -2.13 -16.95 -11.98
N THR A 130 -2.42 -18.23 -11.79
CA THR A 130 -3.26 -19.03 -12.71
C THR A 130 -4.65 -19.35 -12.15
N GLY A 131 -5.02 -18.76 -10.99
CA GLY A 131 -6.31 -18.96 -10.36
C GLY A 131 -6.49 -18.15 -9.07
N ALA A 132 -7.58 -18.41 -8.34
CA ALA A 132 -7.93 -17.65 -7.13
C ALA A 132 -7.01 -17.92 -5.93
N LYS A 133 -6.27 -19.04 -5.92
CA LYS A 133 -5.30 -19.35 -4.87
C LYS A 133 -3.93 -18.77 -5.25
N PRO A 134 -3.34 -17.90 -4.42
CA PRO A 134 -2.05 -17.33 -4.75
C PRO A 134 -0.93 -18.37 -4.86
N ASN A 135 -0.18 -18.33 -5.95
CA ASN A 135 1.04 -19.14 -6.12
C ASN A 135 2.24 -18.42 -5.48
N CYS A 136 2.34 -18.50 -4.15
CA CYS A 136 3.33 -17.76 -3.34
C CYS A 136 4.17 -18.68 -2.44
N GLY A 137 4.24 -19.98 -2.74
CA GLY A 137 4.92 -20.97 -1.88
C GLY A 137 6.38 -20.63 -1.58
N GLY A 138 7.11 -20.14 -2.59
CA GLY A 138 8.53 -19.77 -2.45
C GLY A 138 8.79 -18.33 -2.00
N SER A 139 7.76 -17.51 -1.75
CA SER A 139 7.97 -16.10 -1.43
C SER A 139 8.09 -15.84 0.07
N SER A 140 9.30 -15.53 0.53
CA SER A 140 9.56 -15.10 1.91
C SER A 140 8.79 -13.84 2.30
N VAL A 141 8.68 -12.86 1.39
CA VAL A 141 7.93 -11.62 1.60
C VAL A 141 6.45 -11.91 1.84
N TYR A 142 5.83 -12.74 0.98
CA TYR A 142 4.43 -13.10 1.13
C TYR A 142 4.18 -13.90 2.41
N GLN A 143 5.02 -14.89 2.74
CA GLN A 143 4.85 -15.68 3.96
C GLN A 143 4.99 -14.78 5.21
N TRP A 144 5.95 -13.86 5.21
CA TRP A 144 6.12 -12.92 6.32
C TRP A 144 4.88 -12.03 6.48
N LEU A 145 4.39 -11.43 5.39
CA LEU A 145 3.20 -10.57 5.42
C LEU A 145 1.95 -11.35 5.87
N LYS A 146 1.75 -12.56 5.33
CA LYS A 146 0.65 -13.46 5.74
C LYS A 146 0.64 -13.70 7.25
N ASN A 147 1.81 -13.92 7.84
CA ASN A 147 1.93 -14.26 9.26
C ASN A 147 2.01 -13.04 10.19
N ASN A 148 2.36 -11.85 9.67
CA ASN A 148 2.67 -10.69 10.53
C ASN A 148 1.97 -9.39 10.16
N GLY A 149 1.46 -9.23 8.93
CA GLY A 149 0.88 -7.96 8.45
C GLY A 149 -0.22 -7.42 9.37
N HIS A 150 -1.06 -8.31 9.91
CA HIS A 150 -2.15 -7.95 10.84
C HIS A 150 -1.65 -7.29 12.13
N LYS A 151 -0.44 -7.61 12.60
CA LYS A 151 0.18 -6.99 13.78
C LYS A 151 0.43 -5.49 13.59
N TYR A 152 0.50 -5.04 12.34
CA TYR A 152 0.69 -3.65 11.93
C TYR A 152 -0.58 -3.03 11.33
N GLY A 153 -1.73 -3.70 11.47
CA GLY A 153 -3.01 -3.22 10.95
C GLY A 153 -3.21 -3.44 9.44
N PHE A 154 -2.39 -4.26 8.79
CA PHE A 154 -2.55 -4.60 7.37
C PHE A 154 -3.27 -5.94 7.19
N LYS A 155 -4.26 -5.97 6.30
CA LYS A 155 -5.00 -7.17 5.91
C LYS A 155 -4.97 -7.35 4.40
N ARG A 156 -4.80 -8.60 3.97
CA ARG A 156 -5.02 -8.98 2.57
C ARG A 156 -6.51 -9.19 2.34
N THR A 157 -7.13 -8.34 1.54
CA THR A 157 -8.60 -8.28 1.36
C THR A 157 -9.06 -8.89 0.04
N VAL A 158 -8.16 -8.99 -0.96
CA VAL A 158 -8.47 -9.54 -2.28
C VAL A 158 -7.77 -10.89 -2.45
N GLN A 159 -8.55 -11.97 -2.55
CA GLN A 159 -8.01 -13.34 -2.52
C GLN A 159 -7.10 -13.64 -3.71
N SER A 160 -7.45 -13.16 -4.91
CA SER A 160 -6.69 -13.37 -6.15
C SER A 160 -5.46 -12.47 -6.28
N GLU A 161 -5.31 -11.47 -5.41
CA GLU A 161 -4.24 -10.46 -5.50
C GLU A 161 -3.34 -10.58 -4.27
N PRO A 162 -2.33 -11.46 -4.29
CA PRO A 162 -1.43 -11.61 -3.16
C PRO A 162 -0.70 -10.32 -2.78
N TRP A 163 -0.49 -9.43 -3.75
CA TRP A 163 0.18 -8.14 -3.58
C TRP A 163 -0.69 -7.08 -2.91
N HIS A 164 -2.02 -7.22 -2.86
CA HIS A 164 -2.93 -6.17 -2.39
C HIS A 164 -3.18 -6.23 -0.88
N TRP A 165 -2.73 -5.20 -0.15
CA TRP A 165 -2.84 -5.12 1.30
C TRP A 165 -3.44 -3.79 1.73
N GLU A 166 -4.42 -3.85 2.62
CA GLU A 166 -5.13 -2.68 3.12
C GLU A 166 -4.80 -2.42 4.58
N TYR A 167 -4.47 -1.17 4.90
CA TYR A 167 -4.43 -0.70 6.27
C TYR A 167 -5.86 -0.50 6.78
N VAL A 168 -6.27 -1.33 7.72
CA VAL A 168 -7.60 -1.32 8.34
C VAL A 168 -7.60 -0.69 9.73
N GLY A 169 -6.48 -0.07 10.11
CA GLY A 169 -6.22 0.35 11.49
C GLY A 169 -5.57 -0.76 12.30
N ALA A 170 -4.69 -0.39 13.24
CA ALA A 170 -4.41 -1.29 14.36
C ALA A 170 -5.66 -1.27 15.26
N SER A 171 -6.06 -2.41 15.84
CA SER A 171 -7.08 -2.41 16.91
C SER A 171 -6.78 -1.26 17.87
N ALA A 172 -7.70 -0.30 17.96
CA ALA A 172 -7.45 0.99 18.55
C ALA A 172 -6.90 0.84 19.98
N THR A 173 -5.71 1.39 20.22
CA THR A 173 -5.46 2.05 21.50
C THR A 173 -5.39 3.54 21.17
N PRO A 174 -6.38 4.34 21.59
CA PRO A 174 -6.38 5.76 21.29
C PRO A 174 -5.28 6.43 22.11
N SER A 175 -4.51 7.32 21.50
CA SER A 175 -3.97 8.43 22.27
C SER A 175 -3.72 9.63 21.35
N SER A 176 -4.67 10.56 21.47
CA SER A 176 -4.52 12.01 21.51
C SER A 176 -3.26 12.62 20.86
N PHE A 177 -3.51 13.40 19.81
CA PHE A 177 -2.69 14.54 19.44
C PHE A 177 -2.98 15.66 20.46
N THR A 178 -1.99 16.06 21.25
CA THR A 178 -1.95 17.37 21.90
C THR A 178 -1.46 18.41 20.90
#